data_AF-L8H0J1-F1
#
_entry.id   AF-L8H0J1-F1
#
_cell.length_a   1.000
_cell.length_b   1.000
_cell.length_c   1.000
_cell.angle_alpha   90.00
_cell.angle_beta   90.00
_cell.angle_gamma   90.00
#
_symmetry.space_group_name_H-M   'P 1'
#
loop_
_entity.id
_entity.type
_entity.pdbx_description
1 polymer ?
#
loop_
_entity_poly.entity_id
_entity_poly.type
_entity_poly.pdbx_seq_one_letter_code
_entity_poly.pdbx_strand_id
1 'polypeptide(L)'
;ANPHIKLESYGSAIEDATKAIELDPTYVKAYYRRGSASLALRKFKDSLRDFKEAVKIAPKDRDCRVKYKECEKAYKEARWSDAIAVDHLASSPFNTIGDIDAIVVDSDYDGPHLQGPITLDFVVQMIEHFKKQKRLHKKYVLRLLSETKKIFEAEATLVDFNFPAGGRVTVFGDVHGQFYDLLNVFQLNGYPSETNPCVFNGDFVDRGSFSTEVILTLLAFKYLYPQHVFLNRGNHEAQTMNKVYGFEGEVKAKYSQFIYELFTALFCTQPLGTLINNKILVVHGGLFSKDGVTLDDIRTLDRFREPPDEGIMCDIMWADPQPQPGRSPSKRGVGLSFGPDVTKRFLEQNNLEYVVRSHECKDGGYEVAHDGRCITVFSAPNYCDQVGNKGSIVIFKDDLKPNFVTFDAVPHPDMPPMAYASNYSSMFGL
;
A
#
# COMPACT_ATOMS: atom_id res chain seq x y z
N ALA A 1 -18.13 -18.58 5.25
CA ALA A 1 -16.78 -18.03 4.97
C ALA A 1 -16.04 -17.85 6.29
N ASN A 2 -14.70 -17.94 6.33
CA ASN A 2 -13.93 -17.60 7.52
C ASN A 2 -13.85 -16.06 7.61
N PRO A 3 -14.36 -15.41 8.69
CA PRO A 3 -14.33 -13.95 8.80
C PRO A 3 -12.90 -13.39 8.78
N HIS A 4 -11.90 -14.13 9.28
CA HIS A 4 -10.52 -13.67 9.30
C HIS A 4 -9.88 -13.56 7.91
N ILE A 5 -10.28 -14.40 6.94
CA ILE A 5 -9.75 -14.29 5.56
C ILE A 5 -10.33 -13.06 4.86
N LYS A 6 -11.61 -12.75 5.12
CA LYS A 6 -12.26 -11.54 4.59
C LYS A 6 -11.69 -10.25 5.17
N LEU A 7 -11.18 -10.31 6.40
CA LEU A 7 -10.52 -9.21 7.10
C LEU A 7 -8.98 -9.28 7.00
N GLU A 8 -8.46 -10.16 6.13
CA GLU A 8 -7.01 -10.32 5.86
C GLU A 8 -6.15 -10.57 7.10
N SER A 9 -6.79 -11.08 8.15
CA SER A 9 -6.16 -11.57 9.35
C SER A 9 -5.66 -13.00 9.10
N TYR A 10 -4.79 -13.17 8.11
CA TYR A 10 -4.30 -14.49 7.67
C TYR A 10 -3.51 -15.21 8.77
N GLY A 11 -2.79 -14.48 9.61
CA GLY A 11 -2.13 -15.02 10.81
C GLY A 11 -3.15 -15.62 11.79
N SER A 12 -4.22 -14.90 12.10
CA SER A 12 -5.31 -15.41 12.94
C SER A 12 -6.02 -16.60 12.28
N ALA A 13 -6.22 -16.58 10.97
CA ALA A 13 -6.80 -17.70 10.24
C ALA A 13 -5.92 -18.97 10.31
N ILE A 14 -4.59 -18.82 10.33
CA ILE A 14 -3.64 -19.93 10.54
C ILE A 14 -3.73 -20.45 11.97
N GLU A 15 -3.82 -19.57 12.97
CA GLU A 15 -3.90 -19.97 14.38
C GLU A 15 -5.18 -20.78 14.66
N ASP A 16 -6.34 -20.28 14.23
CA ASP A 16 -7.63 -20.96 14.39
C ASP A 16 -7.64 -22.31 13.68
N ALA A 17 -7.12 -22.36 12.46
CA ALA A 17 -7.03 -23.61 11.71
C ALA A 17 -6.05 -24.60 12.35
N THR A 18 -4.98 -24.12 12.98
CA THR A 18 -4.04 -24.98 13.72
C THR A 18 -4.72 -25.59 14.95
N LYS A 19 -5.42 -24.78 15.76
CA LYS A 19 -6.21 -25.28 16.90
C LYS A 19 -7.27 -26.29 16.45
N ALA A 20 -7.93 -26.05 15.31
CA ALA A 20 -8.91 -26.99 14.77
C ALA A 20 -8.27 -28.34 14.36
N ILE A 21 -7.03 -28.33 13.83
CA ILE A 21 -6.28 -29.56 13.51
C ILE A 21 -5.85 -30.29 14.78
N GLU A 22 -5.44 -29.56 15.83
CA GLU A 22 -5.09 -30.15 17.12
C GLU A 22 -6.29 -30.85 17.79
N LEU A 23 -7.49 -30.26 17.64
CA LEU A 23 -8.74 -30.83 18.14
C LEU A 23 -9.24 -32.02 17.30
N ASP A 24 -9.15 -31.92 15.97
CA ASP A 24 -9.52 -32.99 15.04
C ASP A 24 -8.54 -33.08 13.85
N PRO A 25 -7.55 -33.98 13.91
CA PRO A 25 -6.58 -34.19 12.82
C PRO A 25 -7.19 -34.71 11.51
N THR A 26 -8.46 -35.11 11.50
CA THR A 26 -9.17 -35.55 10.29
C THR A 26 -10.03 -34.45 9.65
N TYR A 27 -10.07 -33.27 10.27
CA TYR A 27 -10.90 -32.16 9.82
C TYR A 27 -10.30 -31.44 8.59
N VAL A 28 -10.65 -31.94 7.39
CA VAL A 28 -10.14 -31.47 6.08
C VAL A 28 -10.24 -29.96 5.89
N LYS A 29 -11.33 -29.33 6.36
CA LYS A 29 -11.53 -27.89 6.20
C LYS A 29 -10.49 -27.07 6.95
N ALA A 30 -9.92 -27.56 8.05
CA ALA A 30 -8.88 -26.85 8.77
C ALA A 30 -7.57 -26.82 7.98
N TYR A 31 -7.13 -27.96 7.42
CA TYR A 31 -5.99 -28.01 6.50
C TYR A 31 -6.21 -27.12 5.28
N TYR A 32 -7.39 -27.19 4.66
CA TYR A 32 -7.73 -26.32 3.52
C TYR A 32 -7.59 -24.84 3.89
N ARG A 33 -8.14 -24.42 5.04
CA ARG A 33 -8.10 -23.02 5.51
C ARG A 33 -6.68 -22.56 5.85
N ARG A 34 -5.90 -23.39 6.57
CA ARG A 34 -4.51 -23.06 6.91
C ARG A 34 -3.63 -23.00 5.67
N GLY A 35 -3.85 -23.92 4.73
CA GLY A 35 -3.20 -23.93 3.42
C GLY A 35 -3.52 -22.68 2.61
N SER A 36 -4.79 -22.27 2.53
CA SER A 36 -5.21 -21.03 1.86
C SER A 36 -4.60 -19.77 2.50
N ALA A 37 -4.64 -19.66 3.83
CA ALA A 37 -4.06 -18.52 4.54
C ALA A 37 -2.53 -18.46 4.38
N SER A 38 -1.85 -19.62 4.44
CA SER A 38 -0.42 -19.71 4.17
C SER A 38 -0.07 -19.35 2.73
N LEU A 39 -0.94 -19.71 1.77
CA LEU A 39 -0.76 -19.32 0.37
C LEU A 39 -0.86 -17.81 0.20
N ALA A 40 -1.83 -17.16 0.87
CA ALA A 40 -2.01 -15.71 0.82
C ALA A 40 -0.78 -14.98 1.37
N LEU A 41 -0.11 -15.56 2.37
CA LEU A 41 1.17 -15.10 2.91
C LEU A 41 2.39 -15.57 2.12
N ARG A 42 2.20 -16.17 0.94
CA ARG A 42 3.28 -16.74 0.09
C ARG A 42 4.17 -17.75 0.83
N LYS A 43 3.71 -18.33 1.93
CA LYS A 43 4.35 -19.46 2.63
C LYS A 43 4.07 -20.75 1.86
N PHE A 44 4.55 -20.82 0.61
CA PHE A 44 4.21 -21.85 -0.37
C PHE A 44 4.52 -23.27 0.13
N LYS A 45 5.62 -23.45 0.87
CA LYS A 45 5.99 -24.75 1.44
C LYS A 45 4.97 -25.23 2.49
N ASP A 46 4.57 -24.34 3.40
CA ASP A 46 3.57 -24.65 4.42
C ASP A 46 2.20 -24.90 3.78
N SER A 47 1.83 -24.05 2.82
CA SER A 47 0.59 -24.20 2.05
C SER A 47 0.51 -25.53 1.31
N LEU A 48 1.58 -25.93 0.61
CA LEU A 48 1.67 -27.21 -0.09
C LEU A 48 1.53 -28.39 0.86
N ARG A 49 2.16 -28.33 2.04
CA ARG A 49 2.05 -29.38 3.07
C ARG A 49 0.58 -29.55 3.48
N ASP A 50 -0.12 -28.46 3.75
CA ASP A 50 -1.52 -28.52 4.20
C ASP A 50 -2.47 -28.98 3.09
N PHE A 51 -2.33 -28.48 1.85
CA PHE A 51 -3.16 -28.96 0.75
C PHE A 51 -2.89 -30.43 0.40
N LYS A 52 -1.64 -30.88 0.53
CA LYS A 52 -1.30 -32.30 0.36
C LYS A 52 -2.00 -33.17 1.40
N GLU A 53 -2.02 -32.74 2.66
CA GLU A 53 -2.72 -33.48 3.72
C GLU A 53 -4.23 -33.44 3.52
N ALA A 54 -4.80 -32.30 3.10
CA ALA A 54 -6.22 -32.20 2.76
C ALA A 54 -6.63 -33.17 1.65
N VAL A 55 -5.84 -33.28 0.58
CA VAL A 55 -6.06 -34.26 -0.51
C VAL A 55 -5.88 -35.70 -0.03
N LYS A 56 -4.96 -35.95 0.91
CA LYS A 56 -4.76 -37.29 1.48
C LYS A 56 -5.97 -37.74 2.31
N ILE A 57 -6.56 -36.84 3.10
CA ILE A 57 -7.75 -37.14 3.91
C ILE A 57 -9.02 -37.22 3.03
N ALA A 58 -9.16 -36.34 2.03
CA ALA A 58 -10.30 -36.32 1.11
C ALA A 58 -9.87 -36.43 -0.39
N PRO A 59 -9.46 -37.61 -0.86
CA PRO A 59 -8.88 -37.79 -2.21
C PRO A 59 -9.86 -37.57 -3.37
N LYS A 60 -11.17 -37.67 -3.09
CA LYS A 60 -12.22 -37.44 -4.08
C LYS A 60 -12.73 -35.99 -4.10
N ASP A 61 -12.31 -35.16 -3.15
CA ASP A 61 -12.69 -33.75 -3.10
C ASP A 61 -12.03 -32.98 -4.26
N ARG A 62 -12.87 -32.40 -5.11
CA ARG A 62 -12.41 -31.68 -6.30
C ARG A 62 -11.64 -30.42 -5.91
N ASP A 63 -12.11 -29.68 -4.92
CA ASP A 63 -11.57 -28.36 -4.55
C ASP A 63 -10.20 -28.51 -3.90
N CYS A 64 -10.03 -29.48 -2.99
CA CYS A 64 -8.72 -29.80 -2.40
C CYS A 64 -7.68 -30.13 -3.48
N ARG A 65 -8.06 -30.94 -4.48
CA ARG A 65 -7.16 -31.33 -5.58
C ARG A 65 -6.81 -30.17 -6.49
N VAL A 66 -7.79 -29.32 -6.81
CA VAL A 66 -7.58 -28.11 -7.61
C VAL A 66 -6.60 -27.21 -6.86
N LYS A 67 -6.86 -26.89 -5.59
CA LYS A 67 -5.98 -26.07 -4.75
C LYS A 67 -4.56 -26.61 -4.63
N TYR A 68 -4.40 -27.92 -4.47
CA TYR A 68 -3.07 -28.53 -4.42
C TYR A 68 -2.28 -28.29 -5.71
N LYS A 69 -2.89 -28.50 -6.88
CA LYS A 69 -2.25 -28.26 -8.18
C LYS A 69 -1.95 -26.79 -8.42
N GLU A 70 -2.87 -25.91 -8.03
CA GLU A 70 -2.70 -24.46 -8.10
C GLU A 70 -1.53 -24.00 -7.24
N CYS A 71 -1.46 -24.47 -5.99
CA CYS A 71 -0.38 -24.18 -5.07
C CYS A 71 0.97 -24.71 -5.57
N GLU A 72 1.00 -25.90 -6.20
CA GLU A 72 2.22 -26.47 -6.78
C GLU A 72 2.72 -25.64 -7.96
N LYS A 73 1.82 -25.16 -8.82
CA LYS A 73 2.14 -24.24 -9.90
C LYS A 73 2.70 -22.93 -9.35
N ALA A 74 2.02 -22.31 -8.40
CA ALA A 74 2.47 -21.07 -7.77
C ALA A 74 3.83 -21.20 -7.08
N TYR A 75 4.10 -22.33 -6.41
CA TYR A 75 5.40 -22.59 -5.79
C TYR A 75 6.52 -22.72 -6.83
N LYS A 76 6.27 -23.39 -7.96
CA LYS A 76 7.23 -23.51 -9.07
C LYS A 76 7.51 -22.15 -9.71
N GLU A 77 6.46 -21.36 -9.97
CA GLU A 77 6.56 -20.01 -10.52
C GLU A 77 7.34 -19.08 -9.58
N ALA A 78 7.05 -19.13 -8.28
CA ALA A 78 7.77 -18.34 -7.29
C ALA A 78 9.27 -18.69 -7.25
N ARG A 79 9.62 -19.98 -7.22
CA ARG A 79 11.03 -20.41 -7.25
C ARG A 79 11.76 -20.02 -8.53
N TRP A 80 11.06 -20.03 -9.67
CA TRP A 80 11.62 -19.60 -10.93
C TRP A 80 11.85 -18.07 -10.93
N SER A 81 10.87 -17.31 -10.43
CA SER A 81 10.98 -15.86 -10.24
C SER A 81 12.14 -15.50 -9.31
N ASP A 82 12.29 -16.19 -8.17
CA ASP A 82 13.38 -15.94 -7.21
C ASP A 82 14.76 -16.24 -7.83
N ALA A 83 14.85 -17.27 -8.67
CA ALA A 83 16.09 -17.63 -9.35
C ALA A 83 16.52 -16.58 -10.40
N ILE A 84 15.56 -15.90 -11.04
CA ILE A 84 15.83 -14.86 -12.05
C ILE A 84 15.93 -13.46 -11.40
N ALA A 85 15.32 -13.24 -10.23
CA ALA A 85 15.41 -11.98 -9.50
C ALA A 85 16.86 -11.59 -9.14
N VAL A 86 17.76 -12.58 -9.00
CA VAL A 86 19.20 -12.35 -8.80
C VAL A 86 19.84 -11.65 -10.01
N ASP A 87 19.31 -11.85 -11.22
CA ASP A 87 19.82 -11.26 -12.47
C ASP A 87 19.24 -9.84 -12.71
N HIS A 88 18.01 -9.56 -12.26
CA HIS A 88 17.37 -8.24 -12.39
C HIS A 88 17.95 -7.15 -11.47
N LEU A 89 18.65 -7.53 -10.39
CA LEU A 89 19.37 -6.58 -9.54
C LEU A 89 20.58 -5.93 -10.25
N ALA A 90 20.99 -6.43 -11.42
CA ALA A 90 22.14 -5.90 -12.15
C ALA A 90 21.83 -4.60 -12.94
N SER A 91 20.57 -4.29 -13.25
CA SER A 91 20.20 -3.02 -13.92
C SER A 91 18.72 -2.67 -13.75
N SER A 92 18.45 -1.44 -13.29
CA SER A 92 17.08 -0.90 -13.17
C SER A 92 16.40 -0.84 -14.55
N PRO A 93 15.10 -1.18 -14.69
CA PRO A 93 14.37 -1.03 -15.95
C PRO A 93 14.31 0.43 -16.45
N PHE A 94 14.57 1.41 -15.57
CA PHE A 94 14.72 2.80 -15.98
C PHE A 94 15.92 3.04 -16.91
N ASN A 95 16.97 2.21 -16.81
CA ASN A 95 18.18 2.33 -17.64
C ASN A 95 17.94 1.88 -19.10
N THR A 96 16.82 1.20 -19.37
CA THR A 96 16.46 0.75 -20.72
C THR A 96 15.46 1.67 -21.41
N ILE A 97 15.00 2.72 -20.72
CA ILE A 97 14.17 3.77 -21.32
C ILE A 97 15.04 4.52 -22.33
N GLY A 98 14.64 4.48 -23.61
CA GLY A 98 15.25 5.28 -24.66
C GLY A 98 14.90 6.77 -24.54
N ASP A 99 15.08 7.52 -25.62
CA ASP A 99 14.70 8.94 -25.65
C ASP A 99 13.17 9.11 -25.56
N ILE A 100 12.67 9.55 -24.40
CA ILE A 100 11.25 9.81 -24.16
C ILE A 100 10.74 10.91 -25.10
N ASP A 101 11.57 11.89 -25.44
CA ASP A 101 11.15 13.02 -26.27
C ASP A 101 10.93 12.60 -27.73
N ALA A 102 11.65 11.58 -28.20
CA ALA A 102 11.47 10.96 -29.50
C ALA A 102 10.18 10.12 -29.64
N ILE A 103 9.49 9.81 -28.54
CA ILE A 103 8.22 9.06 -28.60
C ILE A 103 7.17 9.94 -29.30
N VAL A 104 6.65 9.44 -30.43
CA VAL A 104 5.54 10.07 -31.16
C VAL A 104 4.24 9.85 -30.39
N VAL A 105 3.46 10.92 -30.26
CA VAL A 105 2.10 10.89 -29.72
C VAL A 105 1.15 10.74 -30.90
N ASP A 106 0.21 9.79 -30.80
CA ASP A 106 -0.74 9.52 -31.87
C ASP A 106 -1.58 10.78 -32.18
N SER A 107 -1.86 11.03 -33.47
CA SER A 107 -2.53 12.27 -33.90
C SER A 107 -3.98 12.39 -33.41
N ASP A 108 -4.59 11.28 -33.01
CA ASP A 108 -5.93 11.18 -32.44
C ASP A 108 -5.94 11.21 -30.90
N TYR A 109 -4.78 11.30 -30.24
CA TYR A 109 -4.72 11.46 -28.80
C TYR A 109 -5.26 12.84 -28.38
N ASP A 110 -6.37 12.82 -27.64
CA ASP A 110 -7.08 14.02 -27.20
C ASP A 110 -6.90 14.35 -25.71
N GLY A 111 -5.89 13.74 -25.08
CA GLY A 111 -5.55 13.99 -23.69
C GLY A 111 -4.55 15.14 -23.51
N PRO A 112 -4.18 15.45 -22.25
CA PRO A 112 -3.23 16.51 -21.96
C PRO A 112 -1.84 16.17 -22.49
N HIS A 113 -1.13 17.20 -22.89
CA HIS A 113 0.25 17.11 -23.39
C HIS A 113 1.20 17.79 -22.42
N LEU A 114 2.13 17.03 -21.83
CA LEU A 114 3.18 17.60 -20.99
C LEU A 114 4.29 18.16 -21.90
N GLN A 115 4.29 19.48 -22.08
CA GLN A 115 5.32 20.21 -22.83
C GLN A 115 6.17 21.03 -21.84
N GLY A 116 7.44 20.66 -21.68
CA GLY A 116 8.32 21.32 -20.71
C GLY A 116 8.02 20.93 -19.25
N PRO A 117 8.24 21.84 -18.27
CA PRO A 117 7.97 21.59 -16.87
C PRO A 117 6.49 21.28 -16.61
N ILE A 118 6.23 20.44 -15.61
CA ILE A 118 4.86 20.17 -15.18
C ILE A 118 4.19 21.42 -14.61
N THR A 119 2.91 21.59 -14.90
CA THR A 119 2.08 22.72 -14.44
C THR A 119 0.82 22.18 -13.77
N LEU A 120 0.20 22.99 -12.89
CA LEU A 120 -1.10 22.64 -12.30
C LEU A 120 -2.18 22.43 -13.38
N ASP A 121 -2.15 23.22 -14.45
CA ASP A 121 -3.07 23.08 -15.58
C ASP A 121 -2.96 21.69 -16.24
N PHE A 122 -1.74 21.18 -16.47
CA PHE A 122 -1.55 19.81 -16.95
C PHE A 122 -2.15 18.78 -15.99
N VAL A 123 -1.90 18.91 -14.68
CA VAL A 123 -2.42 17.97 -13.66
C VAL A 123 -3.96 17.98 -13.65
N VAL A 124 -4.58 19.16 -13.71
CA VAL A 124 -6.05 19.30 -13.75
C VAL A 124 -6.62 18.73 -15.04
N GLN A 125 -6.02 18.98 -16.20
CA GLN A 125 -6.47 18.38 -17.45
C GLN A 125 -6.33 16.85 -17.45
N MET A 126 -5.26 16.32 -16.83
CA MET A 126 -5.08 14.88 -16.63
C MET A 126 -6.17 14.28 -15.75
N ILE A 127 -6.50 14.92 -14.63
CA ILE A 127 -7.61 14.51 -13.77
C ILE A 127 -8.93 14.49 -14.54
N GLU A 128 -9.23 15.53 -15.32
CA GLU A 128 -10.47 15.57 -16.13
C GLU A 128 -10.48 14.52 -17.24
N HIS A 129 -9.32 14.14 -17.78
CA HIS A 129 -9.19 13.05 -18.72
C HIS A 129 -9.46 11.68 -18.07
N PHE A 130 -8.92 11.46 -16.87
CA PHE A 130 -9.16 10.26 -16.06
C PHE A 130 -10.62 10.13 -15.61
N LYS A 131 -11.29 11.22 -15.23
CA LYS A 131 -12.74 11.21 -14.90
C LYS A 131 -13.61 10.76 -16.07
N LYS A 132 -13.14 10.92 -17.30
CA LYS A 132 -13.80 10.44 -18.53
C LYS A 132 -13.39 9.00 -18.89
N GLN A 133 -12.75 8.28 -17.96
CA GLN A 133 -12.24 6.92 -18.14
C GLN A 133 -11.24 6.78 -19.30
N LYS A 134 -10.51 7.86 -19.62
CA LYS A 134 -9.46 7.86 -20.63
C LYS A 134 -8.09 7.75 -19.98
N ARG A 135 -7.07 7.42 -20.77
CA ARG A 135 -5.72 7.07 -20.29
C ARG A 135 -4.73 8.15 -20.71
N LEU A 136 -3.81 8.48 -19.81
CA LEU A 136 -2.70 9.37 -20.14
C LEU A 136 -1.79 8.67 -21.16
N HIS A 137 -1.34 9.37 -22.20
CA HIS A 137 -0.45 8.76 -23.18
C HIS A 137 0.85 8.23 -22.54
N LYS A 138 1.33 7.06 -23.01
CA LYS A 138 2.51 6.36 -22.47
C LYS A 138 3.76 7.23 -22.35
N LYS A 139 3.96 8.19 -23.27
CA LYS A 139 5.06 9.17 -23.25
C LYS A 139 5.08 9.95 -21.93
N TYR A 140 3.92 10.41 -21.49
CA TYR A 140 3.78 11.25 -20.30
C TYR A 140 3.81 10.41 -19.03
N VAL A 141 3.32 9.17 -19.08
CA VAL A 141 3.53 8.18 -18.00
C VAL A 141 5.03 7.95 -17.76
N LEU A 142 5.80 7.65 -18.82
CA LEU A 142 7.26 7.45 -18.73
C LEU A 142 7.99 8.69 -18.18
N ARG A 143 7.55 9.89 -18.58
CA ARG A 143 8.08 11.16 -18.06
C ARG A 143 7.80 11.30 -16.57
N LEU A 144 6.54 11.12 -16.13
CA LEU A 144 6.17 11.19 -14.72
C LEU A 144 7.00 10.22 -13.88
N LEU A 145 7.06 8.93 -14.27
CA LEU A 145 7.83 7.91 -13.56
C LEU A 145 9.31 8.29 -13.44
N SER A 146 9.93 8.73 -14.55
CA SER A 146 11.35 9.09 -14.59
C SER A 146 11.67 10.30 -13.71
N GLU A 147 10.84 11.35 -13.74
CA GLU A 147 11.09 12.56 -12.96
C GLU A 147 10.80 12.33 -11.47
N THR A 148 9.74 11.60 -11.11
CA THR A 148 9.47 11.27 -9.71
C THR A 148 10.49 10.31 -9.13
N LYS A 149 11.06 9.40 -9.94
CA LYS A 149 12.16 8.53 -9.48
C LYS A 149 13.35 9.35 -9.01
N LYS A 150 13.77 10.34 -9.80
CA LYS A 150 14.89 11.24 -9.42
C LYS A 150 14.60 11.97 -8.10
N ILE A 151 13.36 12.42 -7.92
CA ILE A 151 12.95 13.08 -6.68
C ILE A 151 13.05 12.09 -5.50
N PHE A 152 12.46 10.91 -5.61
CA PHE A 152 12.50 9.91 -4.55
C PHE A 152 13.92 9.44 -4.23
N GLU A 153 14.80 9.25 -5.22
CA GLU A 153 16.19 8.88 -4.99
C GLU A 153 16.99 9.94 -4.23
N ALA A 154 16.64 11.22 -4.40
CA ALA A 154 17.24 12.33 -3.68
C ALA A 154 16.69 12.49 -2.25
N GLU A 155 15.55 11.89 -1.94
CA GLU A 155 14.93 11.97 -0.62
C GLU A 155 15.54 10.98 0.38
N ALA A 156 15.56 11.38 1.65
CA ALA A 156 15.93 10.50 2.75
C ALA A 156 14.86 9.40 2.95
N THR A 157 15.24 8.29 3.59
CA THR A 157 14.28 7.21 3.91
C THR A 157 13.18 7.68 4.86
N LEU A 158 13.50 8.60 5.78
CA LEU A 158 12.54 9.36 6.57
C LEU A 158 12.67 10.84 6.16
N VAL A 159 11.63 11.41 5.58
CA VAL A 159 11.64 12.80 5.09
C VAL A 159 11.24 13.75 6.21
N ASP A 160 12.09 14.71 6.52
CA ASP A 160 11.76 15.77 7.49
C ASP A 160 10.99 16.91 6.80
N PHE A 161 9.82 17.27 7.33
CA PHE A 161 9.01 18.37 6.83
C PHE A 161 8.61 19.31 7.97
N ASN A 162 8.92 20.60 7.82
CA ASN A 162 8.51 21.63 8.76
C ASN A 162 7.67 22.67 8.03
N PHE A 163 6.42 22.84 8.43
CA PHE A 163 5.58 23.91 7.89
C PHE A 163 5.78 25.21 8.71
N PRO A 164 5.71 26.40 8.07
CA PRO A 164 5.92 27.67 8.76
C PRO A 164 4.79 27.96 9.75
N ALA A 165 5.03 28.91 10.68
CA ALA A 165 4.00 29.39 11.59
C ALA A 165 2.78 29.95 10.83
N GLY A 166 1.57 29.65 11.29
CA GLY A 166 0.30 29.90 10.60
C GLY A 166 0.03 28.89 9.47
N GLY A 167 0.94 27.95 9.22
CA GLY A 167 0.83 26.92 8.21
C GLY A 167 0.00 25.73 8.65
N ARG A 168 -0.04 24.73 7.77
CA ARG A 168 -0.72 23.46 8.02
C ARG A 168 -0.07 22.35 7.21
N VAL A 169 -0.41 21.11 7.53
CA VAL A 169 -0.19 19.94 6.68
C VAL A 169 -1.37 18.99 6.79
N THR A 170 -1.69 18.32 5.68
CA THR A 170 -2.76 17.33 5.62
C THR A 170 -2.15 15.95 5.45
N VAL A 171 -2.51 14.99 6.31
CA VAL A 171 -2.13 13.59 6.16
C VAL A 171 -3.34 12.78 5.70
N PHE A 172 -3.15 12.09 4.58
CA PHE A 172 -4.06 11.15 3.97
C PHE A 172 -3.60 9.73 4.35
N GLY A 173 -4.57 8.86 4.64
CA GLY A 173 -4.33 7.43 4.76
C GLY A 173 -4.45 6.72 3.41
N ASP A 174 -4.76 5.43 3.48
CA ASP A 174 -4.91 4.55 2.32
C ASP A 174 -6.01 5.07 1.38
N VAL A 175 -5.78 4.95 0.08
CA VAL A 175 -6.73 5.35 -0.98
C VAL A 175 -7.14 4.16 -1.85
N HIS A 176 -6.26 3.17 -2.01
CA HIS A 176 -6.55 1.89 -2.67
C HIS A 176 -7.29 2.01 -4.01
N GLY A 177 -6.78 2.83 -4.92
CA GLY A 177 -7.34 2.98 -6.26
C GLY A 177 -8.77 3.54 -6.31
N GLN A 178 -9.26 4.16 -5.24
CA GLN A 178 -10.54 4.87 -5.21
C GLN A 178 -10.38 6.31 -5.75
N PHE A 179 -10.13 6.43 -7.05
CA PHE A 179 -9.82 7.70 -7.71
C PHE A 179 -10.89 8.78 -7.50
N TYR A 180 -12.17 8.42 -7.58
CA TYR A 180 -13.26 9.39 -7.46
C TYR A 180 -13.41 9.93 -6.04
N ASP A 181 -13.12 9.11 -5.02
CA ASP A 181 -13.07 9.56 -3.63
C ASP A 181 -11.86 10.47 -3.38
N LEU A 182 -10.69 10.17 -3.97
CA LEU A 182 -9.53 11.07 -3.92
C LEU A 182 -9.90 12.47 -4.45
N LEU A 183 -10.65 12.54 -5.56
CA LEU A 183 -11.11 13.81 -6.11
C LEU A 183 -12.12 14.52 -5.21
N ASN A 184 -13.03 13.77 -4.57
CA ASN A 184 -13.95 14.32 -3.58
C ASN A 184 -13.17 15.00 -2.43
N VAL A 185 -12.14 14.34 -1.91
CA VAL A 185 -11.32 14.93 -0.84
C VAL A 185 -10.54 16.16 -1.32
N PHE A 186 -10.07 16.19 -2.57
CA PHE A 186 -9.48 17.40 -3.14
C PHE A 186 -10.48 18.56 -3.27
N GLN A 187 -11.76 18.29 -3.50
CA GLN A 187 -12.80 19.33 -3.46
C GLN A 187 -13.04 19.85 -2.05
N LEU A 188 -12.99 18.97 -1.04
CA LEU A 188 -13.19 19.33 0.37
C LEU A 188 -11.98 20.05 0.99
N ASN A 189 -10.76 19.58 0.70
CA ASN A 189 -9.52 20.03 1.34
C ASN A 189 -8.71 21.01 0.47
N GLY A 190 -9.06 21.15 -0.80
CA GLY A 190 -8.24 21.81 -1.81
C GLY A 190 -7.17 20.88 -2.39
N TYR A 191 -6.71 21.19 -3.60
CA TYR A 191 -5.59 20.48 -4.23
C TYR A 191 -4.29 20.64 -3.43
N PRO A 192 -3.37 19.68 -3.52
CA PRO A 192 -2.02 19.85 -3.02
C PRO A 192 -1.35 21.07 -3.67
N SER A 193 -0.64 21.85 -2.86
CA SER A 193 0.10 23.04 -3.30
C SER A 193 1.12 23.45 -2.23
N GLU A 194 1.91 24.48 -2.51
CA GLU A 194 2.85 25.05 -1.52
C GLU A 194 2.16 25.52 -0.23
N THR A 195 0.92 26.03 -0.34
CA THR A 195 0.12 26.49 0.81
C THR A 195 -0.82 25.42 1.38
N ASN A 196 -0.91 24.26 0.71
CA ASN A 196 -1.67 23.10 1.17
C ASN A 196 -0.83 21.82 1.03
N PRO A 197 0.26 21.68 1.82
CA PRO A 197 1.13 20.53 1.75
C PRO A 197 0.41 19.27 2.25
N CYS A 198 0.71 18.14 1.61
CA CYS A 198 0.03 16.87 1.80
C CYS A 198 1.02 15.71 1.98
N VAL A 199 0.76 14.84 2.95
CA VAL A 199 1.41 13.53 3.11
C VAL A 199 0.38 12.47 2.75
N PHE A 200 0.66 11.62 1.76
CA PHE A 200 -0.13 10.43 1.48
C PHE A 200 0.60 9.22 2.03
N ASN A 201 -0.01 8.55 3.00
CA ASN A 201 0.67 7.59 3.86
C ASN A 201 0.49 6.14 3.38
N GLY A 202 0.98 5.85 2.18
CA GLY A 202 1.00 4.53 1.57
C GLY A 202 -0.35 4.05 1.06
N ASP A 203 -0.33 2.90 0.40
CA ASP A 203 -1.49 2.15 -0.08
C ASP A 203 -2.37 2.97 -1.02
N PHE A 204 -1.73 3.48 -2.06
CA PHE A 204 -2.36 4.25 -3.14
C PHE A 204 -3.10 3.35 -4.12
N VAL A 205 -2.57 2.14 -4.32
CA VAL A 205 -2.96 1.19 -5.35
C VAL A 205 -3.55 -0.09 -4.77
N ASP A 206 -3.89 -1.01 -5.66
CA ASP A 206 -4.56 -2.28 -5.39
C ASP A 206 -6.00 -2.11 -4.87
N ARG A 207 -6.78 -3.19 -4.97
CA ARG A 207 -8.19 -3.29 -4.56
C ARG A 207 -9.14 -2.49 -5.43
N GLY A 208 -9.08 -1.17 -5.39
CA GLY A 208 -9.85 -0.32 -6.28
C GLY A 208 -9.34 -0.44 -7.72
N SER A 209 -10.26 -0.34 -8.66
CA SER A 209 -10.00 -0.56 -10.09
C SER A 209 -9.58 0.71 -10.85
N PHE A 210 -9.23 1.77 -10.12
CA PHE A 210 -8.71 3.03 -10.66
C PHE A 210 -7.34 3.39 -10.03
N SER A 211 -6.52 2.36 -9.76
CA SER A 211 -5.21 2.51 -9.12
C SER A 211 -4.23 3.32 -9.96
N THR A 212 -4.25 3.14 -11.29
CA THR A 212 -3.38 3.90 -12.21
C THR A 212 -3.72 5.38 -12.24
N GLU A 213 -5.00 5.75 -12.20
CA GLU A 213 -5.45 7.14 -12.13
C GLU A 213 -5.04 7.79 -10.81
N VAL A 214 -5.17 7.08 -9.68
CA VAL A 214 -4.70 7.54 -8.37
C VAL A 214 -3.19 7.78 -8.39
N ILE A 215 -2.38 6.76 -8.67
CA ILE A 215 -0.93 6.88 -8.54
C ILE A 215 -0.35 7.90 -9.52
N LEU A 216 -0.85 7.98 -10.77
CA LEU A 216 -0.38 8.98 -11.73
C LEU A 216 -0.75 10.41 -11.28
N THR A 217 -1.92 10.60 -10.67
CA THR A 217 -2.31 11.90 -10.09
C THR A 217 -1.39 12.29 -8.93
N LEU A 218 -1.09 11.37 -8.02
CA LEU A 218 -0.20 11.62 -6.89
C LEU A 218 1.24 11.89 -7.35
N LEU A 219 1.75 11.13 -8.33
CA LEU A 219 3.08 11.36 -8.92
C LEU A 219 3.15 12.70 -9.67
N ALA A 220 2.08 13.11 -10.34
CA ALA A 220 2.02 14.43 -10.97
C ALA A 220 2.07 15.56 -9.95
N PHE A 221 1.33 15.46 -8.84
CA PHE A 221 1.45 16.42 -7.74
C PHE A 221 2.81 16.38 -7.04
N LYS A 222 3.43 15.19 -6.91
CA LYS A 222 4.79 15.05 -6.38
C LYS A 222 5.82 15.71 -7.29
N TYR A 223 5.69 15.56 -8.59
CA TYR A 223 6.58 16.21 -9.55
C TYR A 223 6.37 17.74 -9.56
N LEU A 224 5.13 18.19 -9.42
CA LEU A 224 4.79 19.62 -9.40
C LEU A 224 5.22 20.32 -8.10
N TYR A 225 5.05 19.67 -6.95
CA TYR A 225 5.33 20.23 -5.62
C TYR A 225 6.22 19.29 -4.78
N PRO A 226 7.47 19.01 -5.20
CA PRO A 226 8.30 17.98 -4.60
C PRO A 226 8.58 18.21 -3.11
N GLN A 227 8.61 19.46 -2.66
CA GLN A 227 8.86 19.83 -1.25
C GLN A 227 7.58 19.97 -0.39
N HIS A 228 6.40 19.75 -0.97
CA HIS A 228 5.11 19.94 -0.28
C HIS A 228 4.15 18.75 -0.44
N VAL A 229 4.48 17.80 -1.31
CA VAL A 229 3.74 16.55 -1.50
C VAL A 229 4.67 15.39 -1.15
N PHE A 230 4.29 14.61 -0.15
CA PHE A 230 5.08 13.50 0.37
C PHE A 230 4.31 12.20 0.17
N LEU A 231 4.98 11.19 -0.39
CA LEU A 231 4.38 9.88 -0.69
C LEU A 231 5.18 8.83 0.08
N ASN A 232 4.66 8.42 1.23
CA ASN A 232 5.27 7.33 2.01
C ASN A 232 4.88 5.99 1.38
N ARG A 233 5.77 5.01 1.44
CA ARG A 233 5.52 3.66 0.94
C ARG A 233 4.63 2.87 1.90
N GLY A 234 3.52 2.32 1.40
CA GLY A 234 2.68 1.35 2.09
C GLY A 234 3.00 -0.09 1.67
N ASN A 235 2.38 -1.07 2.32
CA ASN A 235 2.64 -2.48 1.99
C ASN A 235 2.12 -2.85 0.60
N HIS A 236 1.15 -2.13 0.05
CA HIS A 236 0.65 -2.31 -1.31
C HIS A 236 1.55 -1.68 -2.39
N GLU A 237 2.54 -0.87 -2.05
CA GLU A 237 3.61 -0.47 -2.98
C GLU A 237 4.75 -1.51 -3.02
N ALA A 238 4.37 -2.80 -3.09
CA ALA A 238 5.26 -3.95 -3.16
C ALA A 238 4.82 -4.92 -4.25
N GLN A 239 5.79 -5.51 -4.96
CA GLN A 239 5.51 -6.43 -6.07
C GLN A 239 4.64 -7.62 -5.64
N THR A 240 4.84 -8.07 -4.40
CA THR A 240 4.14 -9.22 -3.84
C THR A 240 2.63 -8.96 -3.68
N MET A 241 2.25 -7.74 -3.32
CA MET A 241 0.85 -7.33 -3.20
C MET A 241 0.24 -7.07 -4.59
N ASN A 242 0.94 -6.33 -5.45
CA ASN A 242 0.40 -5.92 -6.76
C ASN A 242 0.05 -7.11 -7.67
N LYS A 243 0.80 -8.21 -7.57
CA LYS A 243 0.53 -9.48 -8.27
C LYS A 243 -0.83 -10.10 -7.94
N VAL A 244 -1.32 -9.85 -6.73
CA VAL A 244 -2.53 -10.47 -6.18
C VAL A 244 -3.71 -9.50 -6.22
N TYR A 245 -3.48 -8.23 -5.87
CA TYR A 245 -4.55 -7.30 -5.53
C TYR A 245 -4.91 -6.28 -6.61
N GLY A 246 -4.38 -6.46 -7.83
CA GLY A 246 -4.96 -5.87 -9.04
C GLY A 246 -4.09 -4.85 -9.74
N PHE A 247 -3.17 -4.18 -9.07
CA PHE A 247 -2.38 -3.11 -9.70
C PHE A 247 -1.52 -3.62 -10.86
N GLU A 248 -0.90 -4.80 -10.72
CA GLU A 248 -0.14 -5.41 -11.82
C GLU A 248 -1.02 -5.65 -13.04
N GLY A 249 -2.22 -6.24 -12.83
CA GLY A 249 -3.17 -6.51 -13.89
C GLY A 249 -3.69 -5.22 -14.54
N GLU A 250 -3.97 -4.20 -13.74
CA GLU A 250 -4.48 -2.91 -14.20
C GLU A 250 -3.46 -2.21 -15.09
N VAL A 251 -2.19 -2.13 -14.65
CA VAL A 251 -1.11 -1.51 -15.43
C VAL A 251 -0.88 -2.25 -16.75
N LYS A 252 -0.92 -3.58 -16.75
CA LYS A 252 -0.79 -4.38 -17.99
C LYS A 252 -1.95 -4.17 -18.95
N ALA A 253 -3.18 -4.09 -18.43
CA ALA A 253 -4.37 -3.87 -19.23
C ALA A 253 -4.44 -2.44 -19.80
N LYS A 254 -3.99 -1.45 -19.03
CA LYS A 254 -4.03 -0.03 -19.42
C LYS A 254 -2.82 0.39 -20.25
N TYR A 255 -1.66 -0.20 -19.98
CA TYR A 255 -0.37 0.15 -20.56
C TYR A 255 0.42 -1.10 -21.03
N SER A 256 1.37 -1.59 -20.23
CA SER A 256 2.23 -2.71 -20.59
C SER A 256 2.95 -3.32 -19.37
N GLN A 257 3.48 -4.53 -19.54
CA GLN A 257 4.38 -5.18 -18.58
C GLN A 257 5.57 -4.28 -18.19
N PHE A 258 6.17 -3.60 -19.17
CA PHE A 258 7.33 -2.74 -18.94
C PHE A 258 6.99 -1.54 -18.03
N ILE A 259 5.82 -0.91 -18.21
CA ILE A 259 5.38 0.17 -17.32
C ILE A 259 5.18 -0.34 -15.88
N TYR A 260 4.68 -1.57 -15.70
CA TYR A 260 4.56 -2.17 -14.37
C TYR A 260 5.93 -2.40 -13.72
N GLU A 261 6.91 -2.89 -14.46
CA GLU A 261 8.29 -3.06 -13.96
C GLU A 261 8.92 -1.73 -13.53
N LEU A 262 8.62 -0.65 -14.26
CA LEU A 262 9.02 0.71 -13.86
C LEU A 262 8.32 1.16 -12.58
N PHE A 263 7.02 0.88 -12.39
CA PHE A 263 6.34 1.16 -11.12
C PHE A 263 6.95 0.37 -9.96
N THR A 264 7.23 -0.93 -10.14
CA THR A 264 7.88 -1.75 -9.11
C THR A 264 9.24 -1.16 -8.70
N ALA A 265 10.06 -0.78 -9.68
CA ALA A 265 11.35 -0.14 -9.41
C ALA A 265 11.19 1.24 -8.77
N LEU A 266 10.19 2.04 -9.18
CA LEU A 266 9.88 3.34 -8.58
C LEU A 266 9.47 3.19 -7.12
N PHE A 267 8.59 2.24 -6.80
CA PHE A 267 8.14 2.00 -5.43
C PHE A 267 9.29 1.63 -4.50
N CYS A 268 10.30 0.94 -4.99
CA CYS A 268 11.53 0.68 -4.23
C CYS A 268 12.32 1.96 -3.88
N THR A 269 12.11 3.08 -4.56
CA THR A 269 12.78 4.35 -4.24
C THR A 269 12.01 5.23 -3.25
N GLN A 270 10.72 4.94 -3.01
CA GLN A 270 9.84 5.78 -2.19
C GLN A 270 10.28 5.82 -0.73
N PRO A 271 10.23 7.00 -0.07
CA PRO A 271 10.45 7.10 1.38
C PRO A 271 9.52 6.21 2.20
N LEU A 272 9.98 5.80 3.39
CA LEU A 272 9.22 4.93 4.29
C LEU A 272 8.38 5.71 5.32
N GLY A 273 8.65 7.01 5.49
CA GLY A 273 7.92 7.85 6.42
C GLY A 273 8.24 9.32 6.27
N THR A 274 7.43 10.14 6.95
CA THR A 274 7.62 11.59 7.04
C THR A 274 7.63 12.01 8.51
N LEU A 275 8.58 12.84 8.92
CA LEU A 275 8.65 13.46 10.24
C LEU A 275 8.19 14.92 10.14
N ILE A 276 7.03 15.23 10.71
CA ILE A 276 6.44 16.58 10.66
C ILE A 276 6.82 17.36 11.91
N ASN A 277 7.34 18.58 11.75
CA ASN A 277 7.71 19.52 12.81
C ASN A 277 8.58 18.90 13.91
N ASN A 278 9.37 17.86 13.60
CA ASN A 278 10.13 17.04 14.56
C ASN A 278 9.31 16.44 15.71
N LYS A 279 7.98 16.31 15.55
CA LYS A 279 7.05 15.92 16.61
C LYS A 279 6.09 14.81 16.21
N ILE A 280 5.81 14.65 14.92
CA ILE A 280 4.81 13.70 14.43
C ILE A 280 5.50 12.76 13.45
N LEU A 281 5.64 11.50 13.83
CA LEU A 281 6.11 10.47 12.90
C LEU A 281 4.92 9.93 12.12
N VAL A 282 4.99 10.01 10.78
CA VAL A 282 4.00 9.45 9.87
C VAL A 282 4.59 8.25 9.15
N VAL A 283 4.03 7.07 9.38
CA VAL A 283 4.44 5.78 8.78
C VAL A 283 3.22 4.96 8.43
N HIS A 284 3.25 4.11 7.40
CA HIS A 284 2.04 3.43 6.94
C HIS A 284 1.48 2.41 7.97
N GLY A 285 2.29 1.42 8.33
CA GLY A 285 1.99 0.36 9.28
C GLY A 285 2.16 0.82 10.72
N GLY A 286 3.36 0.76 11.29
CA GLY A 286 3.51 1.15 12.70
C GLY A 286 4.91 1.02 13.28
N LEU A 287 4.96 0.63 14.55
CA LEU A 287 6.18 0.58 15.35
C LEU A 287 6.80 -0.83 15.39
N PHE A 288 7.94 -0.92 16.07
CA PHE A 288 8.91 -1.97 15.84
C PHE A 288 8.80 -3.17 16.79
N SER A 289 9.23 -4.32 16.27
CA SER A 289 9.40 -5.59 16.98
C SER A 289 10.40 -5.55 18.13
N LYS A 290 11.32 -4.58 18.13
CA LYS A 290 12.32 -4.36 19.18
C LYS A 290 12.21 -2.96 19.77
N ASP A 291 12.58 -2.83 21.04
CA ASP A 291 12.76 -1.51 21.68
C ASP A 291 14.10 -0.88 21.27
N GLY A 292 14.25 0.42 21.53
CA GLY A 292 15.50 1.13 21.27
C GLY A 292 15.66 1.67 19.85
N VAL A 293 14.74 1.39 18.93
CA VAL A 293 14.77 1.98 17.57
C VAL A 293 14.64 3.50 17.64
N THR A 294 15.53 4.18 16.93
CA THR A 294 15.61 5.64 16.82
C THR A 294 15.15 6.12 15.44
N LEU A 295 14.91 7.43 15.31
CA LEU A 295 14.68 8.05 14.00
C LEU A 295 15.88 7.86 13.05
N ASP A 296 17.10 7.82 13.58
CA ASP A 296 18.31 7.62 12.76
C ASP A 296 18.43 6.18 12.24
N ASP A 297 17.97 5.19 13.01
CA ASP A 297 17.85 3.82 12.51
C ASP A 297 16.90 3.75 11.30
N ILE A 298 15.84 4.56 11.27
CA ILE A 298 14.92 4.65 10.12
C ILE A 298 15.61 5.36 8.94
N ARG A 299 16.28 6.49 9.19
CA ARG A 299 16.97 7.27 8.15
C ARG A 299 18.06 6.47 7.43
N THR A 300 18.75 5.58 8.14
CA THR A 300 19.87 4.79 7.62
C THR A 300 19.47 3.48 6.94
N LEU A 301 18.17 3.15 6.90
CA LEU A 301 17.68 1.99 6.16
C LEU A 301 17.95 2.14 4.66
N ASP A 302 18.57 1.11 4.09
CA ASP A 302 18.58 0.90 2.64
C ASP A 302 17.19 0.42 2.18
N ARG A 303 16.40 1.38 1.68
CA ARG A 303 15.03 1.15 1.22
C ARG A 303 14.93 0.68 -0.24
N PHE A 304 16.03 0.70 -1.01
CA PHE A 304 16.07 0.49 -2.47
C PHE A 304 15.88 -0.98 -2.88
N ARG A 305 14.82 -1.59 -2.37
CA ARG A 305 14.53 -3.02 -2.44
C ARG A 305 13.06 -3.30 -2.17
N GLU A 306 12.62 -4.51 -2.45
CA GLU A 306 11.35 -5.02 -1.94
C GLU A 306 11.39 -5.15 -0.41
N PRO A 307 10.24 -4.99 0.28
CA PRO A 307 10.18 -5.15 1.72
C PRO A 307 10.63 -6.56 2.15
N PRO A 308 11.53 -6.68 3.15
CA PRO A 308 11.83 -7.97 3.75
C PRO A 308 10.65 -8.55 4.52
N ASP A 309 10.74 -9.83 4.87
CA ASP A 309 9.76 -10.50 5.74
C ASP A 309 9.86 -10.08 7.21
N GLU A 310 10.98 -9.46 7.63
CA GLU A 310 11.25 -9.02 9.01
C GLU A 310 12.11 -7.74 9.09
N GLY A 311 12.17 -7.14 10.27
CA GLY A 311 12.99 -5.96 10.56
C GLY A 311 12.26 -4.62 10.41
N ILE A 312 12.99 -3.52 10.59
CA ILE A 312 12.42 -2.16 10.71
C ILE A 312 11.58 -1.78 9.48
N MET A 313 12.05 -2.08 8.27
CA MET A 313 11.30 -1.80 7.03
C MET A 313 9.99 -2.60 6.96
N CYS A 314 10.00 -3.88 7.38
CA CYS A 314 8.78 -4.69 7.45
C CYS A 314 7.80 -4.11 8.48
N ASP A 315 8.27 -3.81 9.69
CA ASP A 315 7.45 -3.29 10.78
C ASP A 315 6.79 -1.94 10.42
N ILE A 316 7.53 -1.02 9.80
CA ILE A 316 7.01 0.27 9.32
C ILE A 316 5.83 0.11 8.36
N MET A 317 5.81 -0.96 7.58
CA MET A 317 4.82 -1.18 6.53
C MET A 317 3.68 -2.12 6.98
N TRP A 318 3.88 -2.96 8.00
CA TRP A 318 2.94 -4.05 8.33
C TRP A 318 2.48 -4.11 9.79
N ALA A 319 3.11 -3.38 10.71
CA ALA A 319 2.74 -3.48 12.12
C ALA A 319 1.40 -2.79 12.42
N ASP A 320 0.62 -3.36 13.35
CA ASP A 320 -0.66 -2.81 13.81
C ASP A 320 -0.64 -2.49 15.32
N PRO A 321 -1.35 -1.45 15.77
CA PRO A 321 -1.54 -1.21 17.19
C PRO A 321 -2.43 -2.29 17.83
N GLN A 322 -2.20 -2.60 19.11
CA GLN A 322 -3.08 -3.43 19.92
C GLN A 322 -3.44 -2.74 21.24
N PRO A 323 -4.65 -2.97 21.77
CA PRO A 323 -5.08 -2.29 23.01
C PRO A 323 -4.28 -2.73 24.24
N GLN A 324 -3.76 -3.97 24.25
CA GLN A 324 -3.05 -4.52 25.39
C GLN A 324 -1.55 -4.16 25.37
N PRO A 325 -0.91 -3.91 26.52
CA PRO A 325 0.53 -3.71 26.60
C PRO A 325 1.35 -4.87 26.02
N GLY A 326 2.56 -4.58 25.59
CA GLY A 326 3.52 -5.53 25.03
C GLY A 326 3.46 -5.64 23.51
N ARG A 327 3.90 -6.80 23.01
CA ARG A 327 3.90 -7.15 21.59
C ARG A 327 3.23 -8.50 21.41
N SER A 328 2.60 -8.72 20.27
CA SER A 328 2.02 -10.03 19.93
C SER A 328 2.22 -10.33 18.45
N PRO A 329 2.10 -11.61 18.04
CA PRO A 329 2.10 -11.95 16.62
C PRO A 329 1.07 -11.12 15.85
N SER A 330 1.42 -10.69 14.64
CA SER A 330 0.50 -9.95 13.78
C SER A 330 -0.69 -10.82 13.39
N LYS A 331 -1.89 -10.25 13.44
CA LYS A 331 -3.10 -10.87 12.89
C LYS A 331 -2.96 -11.15 11.40
N ARG A 332 -2.13 -10.38 10.70
CA ARG A 332 -1.82 -10.51 9.26
C ARG A 332 -0.84 -11.63 8.98
N GLY A 333 -0.05 -12.07 9.97
CA GLY A 333 0.96 -13.12 9.79
C GLY A 333 2.30 -12.64 9.22
N VAL A 334 2.47 -11.31 9.11
CA VAL A 334 3.69 -10.56 8.80
C VAL A 334 3.68 -9.27 9.65
N GLY A 335 4.87 -8.79 10.08
CA GLY A 335 4.98 -7.72 11.06
C GLY A 335 4.59 -8.17 12.49
N LEU A 336 4.12 -7.23 13.30
CA LEU A 336 3.69 -7.48 14.68
C LEU A 336 2.48 -6.64 15.10
N SER A 337 1.90 -7.00 16.23
CA SER A 337 1.00 -6.12 16.98
C SER A 337 1.77 -5.43 18.12
N PHE A 338 1.62 -4.12 18.33
CA PHE A 338 2.34 -3.36 19.37
C PHE A 338 1.41 -2.56 20.30
N GLY A 339 1.69 -2.59 21.60
CA GLY A 339 0.85 -1.98 22.63
C GLY A 339 1.10 -0.50 22.93
N PRO A 340 0.30 0.08 23.84
CA PRO A 340 0.45 1.47 24.27
C PRO A 340 1.79 1.78 24.94
N ASP A 341 2.37 0.81 25.65
CA ASP A 341 3.67 0.93 26.30
C ASP A 341 4.83 1.02 25.28
N VAL A 342 4.75 0.27 24.17
CA VAL A 342 5.71 0.34 23.05
C VAL A 342 5.66 1.72 22.42
N THR A 343 4.44 2.22 22.16
CA THR A 343 4.21 3.55 21.58
C THR A 343 4.78 4.63 22.48
N LYS A 344 4.44 4.59 23.77
CA LYS A 344 4.93 5.55 24.76
C LYS A 344 6.46 5.59 24.80
N ARG A 345 7.12 4.44 24.94
CA ARG A 345 8.60 4.37 25.01
C ARG A 345 9.26 4.93 23.75
N PHE A 346 8.77 4.58 22.57
CA PHE A 346 9.34 5.06 21.32
C PHE A 346 9.22 6.59 21.17
N LEU A 347 8.04 7.15 21.48
CA LEU A 347 7.80 8.58 21.39
C LEU A 347 8.62 9.36 22.41
N GLU A 348 8.70 8.89 23.67
CA GLU A 348 9.53 9.50 24.71
C GLU A 348 11.02 9.47 24.34
N GLN A 349 11.52 8.34 23.84
CA GLN A 349 12.92 8.19 23.43
C GLN A 349 13.29 9.14 22.28
N ASN A 350 12.37 9.37 21.34
CA ASN A 350 12.61 10.18 20.15
C ASN A 350 12.05 11.62 20.24
N ASN A 351 11.57 12.03 21.42
CA ASN A 351 10.99 13.36 21.67
C ASN A 351 9.80 13.72 20.75
N LEU A 352 8.93 12.75 20.48
CA LEU A 352 7.76 12.86 19.63
C LEU A 352 6.45 12.96 20.44
N GLU A 353 5.41 13.51 19.82
CA GLU A 353 4.06 13.60 20.40
C GLU A 353 3.14 12.49 19.89
N TYR A 354 3.20 12.20 18.58
CA TYR A 354 2.31 11.24 17.93
C TYR A 354 3.07 10.34 16.98
N VAL A 355 2.55 9.12 16.84
CA VAL A 355 2.68 8.34 15.61
C VAL A 355 1.34 8.40 14.86
N VAL A 356 1.37 8.82 13.61
CA VAL A 356 0.22 8.78 12.69
C VAL A 356 0.47 7.66 11.70
N ARG A 357 -0.51 6.77 11.58
CA ARG A 357 -0.45 5.58 10.72
C ARG A 357 -1.75 5.35 9.98
N SER A 358 -1.78 4.38 9.07
CA SER A 358 -2.94 4.11 8.21
C SER A 358 -3.34 2.63 8.24
N HIS A 359 -3.21 1.85 7.16
CA HIS A 359 -3.14 0.38 7.06
C HIS A 359 -4.32 -0.46 7.61
N GLU A 360 -5.17 0.09 8.47
CA GLU A 360 -6.39 -0.52 8.99
C GLU A 360 -7.59 0.35 8.66
N CYS A 361 -8.56 -0.23 7.96
CA CYS A 361 -9.87 0.38 7.78
C CYS A 361 -10.54 0.61 9.15
N LYS A 362 -11.09 1.81 9.35
CA LYS A 362 -11.83 2.21 10.56
C LYS A 362 -13.21 2.71 10.17
N ASP A 363 -14.24 2.34 10.93
CA ASP A 363 -15.64 2.70 10.63
C ASP A 363 -15.84 4.21 10.44
N GLY A 364 -15.21 5.03 11.30
CA GLY A 364 -15.25 6.49 11.23
C GLY A 364 -14.18 7.13 10.32
N GLY A 365 -13.39 6.32 9.61
CA GLY A 365 -12.24 6.77 8.82
C GLY A 365 -10.98 7.08 9.63
N TYR A 366 -11.06 7.11 10.96
CA TYR A 366 -9.92 7.27 11.84
C TYR A 366 -10.15 6.59 13.20
N GLU A 367 -9.07 6.40 13.96
CA GLU A 367 -9.11 5.95 15.36
C GLU A 367 -7.96 6.61 16.14
N VAL A 368 -8.23 6.98 17.40
CA VAL A 368 -7.21 7.51 18.32
C VAL A 368 -7.00 6.49 19.43
N ALA A 369 -5.83 5.85 19.43
CA ALA A 369 -5.45 4.78 20.34
C ALA A 369 -4.26 5.20 21.23
N HIS A 370 -3.90 4.31 22.16
CA HIS A 370 -2.70 4.41 23.00
C HIS A 370 -2.60 5.75 23.75
N ASP A 371 -3.67 6.11 24.48
CA ASP A 371 -3.79 7.35 25.25
C ASP A 371 -3.58 8.62 24.40
N GLY A 372 -4.08 8.61 23.16
CA GLY A 372 -3.98 9.75 22.25
C GLY A 372 -2.71 9.80 21.41
N ARG A 373 -1.80 8.83 21.55
CA ARG A 373 -0.47 8.88 20.94
C ARG A 373 -0.32 8.12 19.62
N CYS A 374 -1.22 7.18 19.33
CA CYS A 374 -1.25 6.42 18.08
C CYS A 374 -2.54 6.74 17.33
N ILE A 375 -2.41 7.38 16.17
CA ILE A 375 -3.55 7.82 15.36
C ILE A 375 -3.58 6.97 14.09
N THR A 376 -4.69 6.28 13.85
CA THR A 376 -4.97 5.63 12.57
C THR A 376 -5.83 6.56 11.71
N VAL A 377 -5.45 6.81 10.46
CA VAL A 377 -6.22 7.56 9.46
C VAL A 377 -6.38 6.71 8.19
N PHE A 378 -7.58 6.65 7.63
CA PHE A 378 -7.90 5.82 6.47
C PHE A 378 -8.78 6.62 5.50
N SER A 379 -8.34 6.77 4.25
CA SER A 379 -8.93 7.73 3.30
C SER A 379 -9.73 7.07 2.16
N ALA A 380 -10.01 5.77 2.26
CA ALA A 380 -10.86 5.02 1.33
C ALA A 380 -12.26 4.77 1.94
N PRO A 381 -13.24 5.67 1.74
CA PRO A 381 -14.60 5.49 2.24
C PRO A 381 -15.30 4.33 1.51
N ASN A 382 -16.26 3.67 2.16
CA ASN A 382 -16.94 2.49 1.64
C ASN A 382 -15.98 1.49 0.99
N TYR A 383 -14.92 1.13 1.71
CA TYR A 383 -13.79 0.39 1.17
C TYR A 383 -14.24 -0.87 0.42
N CYS A 384 -13.69 -1.05 -0.79
CA CYS A 384 -14.06 -2.14 -1.72
C CYS A 384 -15.57 -2.24 -2.00
N ASP A 385 -16.29 -1.12 -2.00
CA ASP A 385 -17.74 -1.01 -2.22
C ASP A 385 -18.62 -1.85 -1.29
N GLN A 386 -18.07 -2.31 -0.16
CA GLN A 386 -18.70 -3.32 0.69
C GLN A 386 -18.68 -2.99 2.18
N VAL A 387 -17.67 -2.26 2.66
CA VAL A 387 -17.47 -2.07 4.10
C VAL A 387 -18.41 -1.01 4.69
N GLY A 388 -18.74 0.03 3.94
CA GLY A 388 -19.60 1.12 4.41
C GLY A 388 -18.97 2.07 5.44
N ASN A 389 -17.64 2.03 5.62
CA ASN A 389 -16.91 2.96 6.48
C ASN A 389 -16.88 4.38 5.91
N LYS A 390 -16.64 5.37 6.75
CA LYS A 390 -16.22 6.71 6.33
C LYS A 390 -14.73 6.74 5.96
N GLY A 391 -14.35 7.72 5.16
CA GLY A 391 -12.95 8.12 4.98
C GLY A 391 -12.62 9.28 5.90
N SER A 392 -11.34 9.46 6.24
CA SER A 392 -10.85 10.62 6.97
C SER A 392 -9.50 11.08 6.43
N ILE A 393 -9.22 12.36 6.60
CA ILE A 393 -7.89 12.97 6.60
C ILE A 393 -7.63 13.59 7.97
N VAL A 394 -6.36 13.82 8.32
CA VAL A 394 -6.00 14.58 9.53
C VAL A 394 -5.17 15.80 9.16
N ILE A 395 -5.55 16.94 9.72
CA ILE A 395 -4.92 18.24 9.48
C ILE A 395 -4.19 18.66 10.75
N PHE A 396 -2.91 18.96 10.62
CA PHE A 396 -2.11 19.56 11.69
C PHE A 396 -1.83 21.03 11.37
N LYS A 397 -1.92 21.88 12.39
CA LYS A 397 -1.60 23.32 12.35
C LYS A 397 -0.56 23.62 13.44
N ASP A 398 -0.35 24.89 13.76
CA ASP A 398 0.65 25.34 14.75
C ASP A 398 0.57 24.64 16.12
N ASP A 399 -0.63 24.29 16.60
CA ASP A 399 -0.81 23.62 17.89
C ASP A 399 -0.54 22.10 17.85
N LEU A 400 -0.23 21.57 16.67
CA LEU A 400 0.01 20.14 16.39
C LEU A 400 -1.11 19.22 16.85
N LYS A 401 -2.30 19.74 17.14
CA LYS A 401 -3.45 18.90 17.50
C LYS A 401 -4.04 18.28 16.24
N PRO A 402 -4.40 16.98 16.28
CA PRO A 402 -5.01 16.33 15.13
C PRO A 402 -6.43 16.87 14.91
N ASN A 403 -6.67 17.46 13.75
CA ASN A 403 -8.01 17.87 13.31
C ASN A 403 -8.50 16.92 12.21
N PHE A 404 -9.45 16.05 12.54
CA PHE A 404 -9.99 15.06 11.62
C PHE A 404 -11.11 15.65 10.77
N VAL A 405 -11.02 15.44 9.45
CA VAL A 405 -12.10 15.73 8.51
C VAL A 405 -12.56 14.41 7.92
N THR A 406 -13.80 14.03 8.20
CA THR A 406 -14.41 12.79 7.70
C THR A 406 -15.29 13.05 6.48
N PHE A 407 -15.40 12.06 5.61
CA PHE A 407 -16.17 12.16 4.36
C PHE A 407 -16.75 10.79 3.97
N ASP A 408 -17.84 10.83 3.22
CA ASP A 408 -18.50 9.65 2.68
C ASP A 408 -18.02 9.35 1.25
N ALA A 409 -18.25 8.11 0.80
CA ALA A 409 -17.91 7.69 -0.56
C ALA A 409 -18.78 8.41 -1.59
N VAL A 410 -18.22 8.62 -2.79
CA VAL A 410 -18.93 9.20 -3.92
C VAL A 410 -19.15 8.19 -5.05
N PRO A 411 -20.14 8.42 -5.93
CA PRO A 411 -20.34 7.55 -7.07
C PRO A 411 -19.11 7.51 -7.99
N HIS A 412 -18.82 6.32 -8.52
CA HIS A 412 -17.82 6.07 -9.55
C HIS A 412 -18.41 5.23 -10.69
N PRO A 413 -17.75 5.14 -11.86
CA PRO A 413 -18.19 4.26 -12.95
C PRO A 413 -18.33 2.80 -12.50
N ASP A 414 -19.22 2.07 -13.17
CA ASP A 414 -19.53 0.67 -12.89
C ASP A 414 -18.36 -0.25 -13.25
N MET A 415 -17.38 -0.31 -12.36
CA MET A 415 -16.23 -1.18 -12.42
C MET A 415 -16.00 -1.76 -11.02
N PRO A 416 -16.22 -3.07 -10.82
CA PRO A 416 -16.15 -3.64 -9.49
C PRO A 416 -14.72 -3.56 -8.95
N PRO A 417 -14.54 -3.55 -7.62
CA PRO A 417 -13.23 -3.73 -7.00
C PRO A 417 -12.60 -5.03 -7.49
N MET A 418 -11.27 -5.08 -7.51
CA MET A 418 -10.48 -6.24 -7.90
C MET A 418 -10.72 -6.72 -9.33
N ALA A 419 -11.26 -5.87 -10.23
CA ALA A 419 -11.55 -6.22 -11.62
C ALA A 419 -10.31 -6.70 -12.40
N TYR A 420 -9.12 -6.22 -11.99
CA TYR A 420 -7.83 -6.57 -12.58
C TYR A 420 -7.00 -7.52 -11.73
N ALA A 421 -7.51 -7.95 -10.57
CA ALA A 421 -6.82 -8.92 -9.73
C ALA A 421 -6.63 -10.24 -10.46
N SER A 422 -5.50 -10.89 -10.23
CA SER A 422 -5.22 -12.17 -10.86
C SER A 422 -6.28 -13.20 -10.45
N ASN A 423 -6.57 -14.20 -11.30
CA ASN A 423 -7.44 -15.31 -10.90
C ASN A 423 -6.95 -16.04 -9.64
N TYR A 424 -5.71 -15.80 -9.18
CA TYR A 424 -5.23 -16.22 -7.86
C TYR A 424 -6.00 -15.56 -6.71
N SER A 425 -6.58 -14.36 -6.85
CA SER A 425 -7.47 -13.73 -5.84
C SER A 425 -8.66 -14.63 -5.49
N SER A 426 -9.32 -15.19 -6.51
CA SER A 426 -10.37 -16.20 -6.35
C SER A 426 -9.86 -17.48 -5.68
N MET A 427 -8.54 -17.75 -5.76
CA MET A 427 -7.93 -18.87 -5.08
C MET A 427 -7.76 -18.66 -3.57
N PHE A 428 -7.68 -17.41 -3.12
CA PHE A 428 -7.58 -17.02 -1.72
C PHE A 428 -8.95 -16.90 -1.04
N GLY A 429 -10.05 -17.11 -1.78
CA GLY A 429 -11.42 -16.96 -1.26
C GLY A 429 -11.78 -15.51 -0.94
N LEU A 430 -11.06 -14.58 -1.58
CA LEU A 430 -11.33 -13.13 -1.60
C LEU A 430 -12.40 -12.81 -2.64
#